data_AF-A0A6G0SX38-F1
#
_entry.id   AF-A0A6G0SX38-F1
#
_cell.length_a   1.000
_cell.length_b   1.000
_cell.length_c   1.000
_cell.angle_alpha   90.00
_cell.angle_beta   90.00
_cell.angle_gamma   90.00
#
_symmetry.space_group_name_H-M   'P 1'
#
loop_
_entity.id
_entity.type
_entity.pdbx_description
1 polymer ?
#
loop_
_entity_poly.entity_id
_entity_poly.type
_entity_poly.pdbx_seq_one_letter_code
_entity_poly.pdbx_strand_id
1 'polypeptide(L)'
;MWIPLWIGVLITVIDTLSFLMLDKYRLRKLELVFGVFIFIMALSFGYEFAIVQPNIKDMAKGLVTPWCSNCQESALLQAVGIIGAIIMPHNLYLHSGLVKTREVDRTKKHKLQEANYYFFIESAIALFVSFVIVCIVSIFAHGLYDKTNIDVNDTTLIEVDIYKGGVFLGCQFGIGAMYIWAIGILAAGQSSTMTGCYAGQFVMEGFLNLQWSRWKRVGFTRLVAIAPTFYVAFFSNINDLTGMNDLLNAVMSLQLPFATLPVIAFTSNPRIMGEFTNGLLV
;
A
#
# COMPACT_ATOMS: atom_id res chain seq x y z
N MET A 1 -5.81 -27.03 7.57
CA MET A 1 -6.11 -26.56 8.94
C MET A 1 -6.04 -25.04 8.89
N TRP A 2 -7.17 -24.40 8.55
CA TRP A 2 -7.20 -22.98 8.22
C TRP A 2 -7.73 -22.20 9.41
N ILE A 3 -7.00 -21.15 9.80
CA ILE A 3 -7.42 -20.26 10.88
C ILE A 3 -8.69 -19.55 10.41
N PRO A 4 -9.84 -19.68 11.09
CA PRO A 4 -11.06 -18.98 10.73
C PRO A 4 -10.86 -17.45 10.81
N LEU A 5 -11.51 -16.71 9.91
CA LEU A 5 -11.32 -15.26 9.72
C LEU A 5 -11.37 -14.46 11.04
N TRP A 6 -12.30 -14.79 11.93
CA TRP A 6 -12.44 -14.15 13.24
C TRP A 6 -11.18 -14.26 14.15
N ILE A 7 -10.42 -15.35 14.05
CA ILE A 7 -9.18 -15.58 14.79
C ILE A 7 -8.06 -14.80 14.09
N GLY A 8 -8.08 -14.72 12.76
CA GLY A 8 -7.19 -13.83 12.00
C GLY A 8 -7.32 -12.38 12.43
N VAL A 9 -8.55 -11.87 12.58
CA VAL A 9 -8.81 -10.51 13.10
C VAL A 9 -8.31 -10.35 14.53
N LEU A 10 -8.44 -11.37 15.37
CA LEU A 10 -7.95 -11.32 16.75
C LEU A 10 -6.41 -11.31 16.82
N ILE A 11 -5.76 -12.06 15.94
CA ILE A 11 -4.29 -12.06 15.78
C ILE A 11 -3.80 -10.69 15.35
N THR A 12 -4.47 -10.00 14.41
CA THR A 12 -4.05 -8.66 13.99
C THR A 12 -4.19 -7.63 15.12
N VAL A 13 -5.17 -7.77 16.02
CA VAL A 13 -5.23 -6.95 17.25
C VAL A 13 -4.00 -7.17 18.12
N ILE A 14 -3.65 -8.43 18.41
CA ILE A 14 -2.48 -8.77 19.25
C ILE A 14 -1.18 -8.27 18.62
N ASP A 15 -1.06 -8.44 17.32
CA ASP A 15 0.09 -8.00 16.56
C ASP A 15 0.23 -6.47 16.58
N THR A 16 -0.87 -5.72 16.49
CA THR A 16 -0.82 -4.24 16.63
C THR A 16 -0.37 -3.79 18.02
N LEU A 17 -0.75 -4.54 19.08
CA LEU A 17 -0.29 -4.30 20.44
C LEU A 17 1.20 -4.65 20.60
N SER A 18 1.65 -5.71 19.94
CA SER A 18 3.05 -6.14 19.92
C SER A 18 3.93 -5.12 19.20
N PHE A 19 3.42 -4.56 18.09
CA PHE A 19 4.06 -3.49 17.37
C PHE A 19 4.16 -2.20 18.21
N LEU A 20 3.13 -1.90 18.99
CA LEU A 20 3.12 -0.73 19.88
C LEU A 20 4.16 -0.82 21.01
N MET A 21 4.56 -2.03 21.40
CA MET A 21 5.71 -2.27 22.28
C MET A 21 7.04 -2.03 21.56
N LEU A 22 7.11 -2.34 20.26
CA LEU A 22 8.25 -2.06 19.39
C LEU A 22 8.43 -0.56 19.08
N ASP A 23 7.35 0.23 19.06
CA ASP A 23 7.41 1.70 18.86
C ASP A 23 8.01 2.45 20.07
N LYS A 24 8.29 1.77 21.18
CA LYS A 24 9.10 2.33 22.28
C LYS A 24 10.57 2.47 21.90
N TYR A 25 11.03 1.81 20.85
CA TYR A 25 12.41 1.88 20.38
C TYR A 25 12.67 3.10 19.48
N ARG A 26 13.94 3.49 19.33
CA ARG A 26 14.34 4.64 18.48
C ARG A 26 13.98 4.41 17.01
N LEU A 27 13.63 5.49 16.31
CA LEU A 27 13.23 5.53 14.89
C LEU A 27 14.12 4.66 13.96
N ARG A 28 15.44 4.67 14.15
CA ARG A 28 16.37 3.84 13.33
C ARG A 28 16.12 2.33 13.40
N LYS A 29 15.67 1.81 14.54
CA LYS A 29 15.34 0.38 14.66
C LYS A 29 14.06 0.03 13.90
N LEU A 30 13.12 0.97 13.84
CA LEU A 30 11.86 0.81 13.11
C LEU A 30 12.09 0.88 11.60
N GLU A 31 12.96 1.78 11.13
CA GLU A 31 13.42 1.81 9.73
C GLU A 31 14.05 0.48 9.31
N LEU A 32 14.84 -0.16 10.18
CA LEU A 32 15.39 -1.48 9.91
C LEU A 32 14.30 -2.56 9.80
N VAL A 33 13.29 -2.52 10.68
CA VAL A 33 12.13 -3.42 10.62
C VAL A 33 11.36 -3.23 9.30
N PHE A 34 11.13 -1.98 8.87
CA PHE A 34 10.56 -1.67 7.56
C PHE A 34 11.41 -2.25 6.42
N GLY A 35 12.72 -2.06 6.48
CA GLY A 35 13.65 -2.63 5.49
C GLY A 35 13.55 -4.15 5.41
N VAL A 36 13.40 -4.84 6.54
CA VAL A 36 13.20 -6.29 6.59
C VAL A 36 11.85 -6.69 5.96
N PHE A 37 10.75 -5.99 6.27
CA PHE A 37 9.46 -6.30 5.65
C PHE A 37 9.47 -6.05 4.14
N ILE A 38 10.06 -4.93 3.69
CA ILE A 38 10.21 -4.63 2.25
C ILE A 38 11.09 -5.69 1.58
N PHE A 39 12.17 -6.12 2.22
CA PHE A 39 13.03 -7.17 1.70
C PHE A 39 12.30 -8.51 1.57
N ILE A 40 11.53 -8.91 2.59
CA ILE A 40 10.70 -10.12 2.55
C ILE A 40 9.66 -10.02 1.43
N MET A 41 8.98 -8.89 1.29
CA MET A 41 8.02 -8.67 0.19
C MET A 41 8.71 -8.74 -1.17
N ALA A 42 9.85 -8.07 -1.35
CA ALA A 42 10.60 -8.06 -2.59
C ALA A 42 11.11 -9.46 -2.97
N LEU A 43 11.59 -10.24 -2.01
CA LEU A 43 11.98 -11.63 -2.24
C LEU A 43 10.77 -12.50 -2.59
N SER A 44 9.68 -12.36 -1.85
CA SER A 44 8.48 -13.18 -2.02
C SER A 44 7.87 -12.94 -3.40
N PHE A 45 7.56 -11.68 -3.72
CA PHE A 45 6.98 -11.32 -5.02
C PHE A 45 7.99 -11.46 -6.17
N GLY A 46 9.28 -11.20 -5.92
CA GLY A 46 10.33 -11.42 -6.92
C GLY A 46 10.49 -12.90 -7.29
N TYR A 47 10.36 -13.80 -6.32
CA TYR A 47 10.33 -15.24 -6.56
C TYR A 47 9.11 -15.65 -7.38
N GLU A 48 7.93 -15.13 -7.03
CA GLU A 48 6.70 -15.38 -7.81
C GLU A 48 6.83 -14.90 -9.26
N PHE A 49 7.40 -13.71 -9.47
CA PHE A 49 7.65 -13.19 -10.82
C PHE A 49 8.58 -14.09 -11.63
N ALA A 50 9.64 -14.61 -11.00
CA ALA A 50 10.62 -15.47 -11.66
C ALA A 50 10.03 -16.83 -12.06
N ILE A 51 9.14 -17.39 -11.23
CA ILE A 51 8.47 -18.67 -11.50
C ILE A 51 7.40 -18.53 -12.59
N VAL A 52 6.60 -17.47 -12.53
CA VAL A 52 5.48 -17.27 -13.45
C VAL A 52 5.93 -17.04 -14.88
N GLN A 53 7.17 -16.54 -15.07
CA GLN A 53 7.75 -16.21 -16.38
C GLN A 53 6.75 -15.52 -17.31
N PRO A 54 6.23 -14.34 -16.93
CA PRO A 54 5.24 -13.65 -17.74
C PRO A 54 5.82 -13.25 -19.09
N ASN A 55 4.97 -13.21 -20.13
CA ASN A 55 5.38 -12.72 -21.44
C ASN A 55 5.68 -11.21 -21.36
N ILE A 56 6.96 -10.87 -21.21
CA ILE A 56 7.45 -9.49 -21.06
C ILE A 56 7.00 -8.61 -22.24
N LYS A 57 6.84 -9.19 -23.44
CA LYS A 57 6.42 -8.45 -24.63
C LYS A 57 4.98 -7.95 -24.52
N ASP A 58 4.07 -8.79 -24.01
CA ASP A 58 2.67 -8.41 -23.84
C ASP A 58 2.52 -7.39 -22.70
N MET A 59 3.30 -7.56 -21.62
CA MET A 59 3.35 -6.59 -20.52
C MET A 59 3.89 -5.23 -20.98
N ALA A 60 4.97 -5.21 -21.77
CA ALA A 60 5.54 -3.98 -22.33
C ALA A 60 4.56 -3.30 -23.31
N LYS A 61 3.83 -4.08 -24.10
CA LYS A 61 2.79 -3.56 -24.98
C LYS A 61 1.64 -2.92 -24.19
N GLY A 62 1.20 -3.57 -23.11
CA GLY A 62 0.19 -3.00 -22.19
C GLY A 62 0.64 -1.72 -21.49
N LEU A 63 1.95 -1.58 -21.20
CA LEU A 63 2.52 -0.38 -20.60
C LEU A 63 2.57 0.81 -21.57
N VAL A 64 2.86 0.56 -22.84
CA VAL A 64 3.01 1.61 -23.88
C VAL A 64 1.66 2.07 -24.43
N THR A 65 0.70 1.16 -24.57
CA THR A 65 -0.65 1.47 -25.05
C THR A 65 -1.70 0.97 -24.05
N PRO A 66 -1.99 1.73 -22.97
CA PRO A 66 -3.06 1.41 -22.04
C PRO A 66 -4.42 1.77 -22.68
N TRP A 67 -4.82 1.04 -23.72
CA TRP A 67 -6.08 1.27 -24.41
C TRP A 67 -6.95 0.02 -24.37
N CYS A 68 -8.22 0.21 -24.01
CA CYS A 68 -9.22 -0.84 -24.01
C CYS A 68 -10.36 -0.44 -24.95
N SER A 69 -10.57 -1.21 -26.02
CA SER A 69 -11.54 -0.90 -27.08
C SER A 69 -12.98 -1.10 -26.65
N ASN A 70 -13.22 -2.08 -25.78
CA ASN A 70 -14.53 -2.59 -25.39
C ASN A 70 -14.64 -2.76 -23.86
N CYS A 71 -14.00 -1.89 -23.07
CA CYS A 71 -14.05 -2.01 -21.61
C CYS A 71 -15.41 -1.57 -21.06
N GLN A 72 -15.99 -2.43 -20.23
CA GLN A 72 -17.18 -2.17 -19.44
C GLN A 72 -16.88 -1.12 -18.35
N GLU A 73 -17.88 -0.38 -17.86
CA GLU A 73 -17.70 0.68 -16.84
C GLU A 73 -16.98 0.18 -15.56
N SER A 74 -17.12 -1.11 -15.23
CA SER A 74 -16.44 -1.76 -14.11
C SER A 74 -14.91 -1.74 -14.22
N ALA A 75 -14.36 -1.89 -15.43
CA ALA A 75 -12.91 -1.85 -15.65
C ALA A 75 -12.34 -0.44 -15.44
N LEU A 76 -13.13 0.60 -15.75
CA LEU A 76 -12.76 1.99 -15.55
C LEU A 76 -12.74 2.34 -14.05
N LEU A 77 -13.76 1.87 -13.30
CA LEU A 77 -13.79 1.98 -11.84
C LEU A 77 -12.59 1.26 -11.19
N GLN A 78 -12.25 0.07 -11.65
CA GLN A 78 -11.09 -0.67 -11.15
C GLN A 78 -9.77 0.05 -11.46
N ALA A 79 -9.61 0.64 -12.65
CA ALA A 79 -8.43 1.43 -13.00
C ALA A 79 -8.28 2.68 -12.10
N VAL A 80 -9.37 3.40 -11.85
CA VAL A 80 -9.38 4.54 -10.91
C VAL A 80 -9.07 4.07 -9.48
N GLY A 81 -9.61 2.93 -9.06
CA GLY A 81 -9.33 2.29 -7.78
C GLY A 81 -7.85 1.94 -7.61
N ILE A 82 -7.20 1.41 -8.65
CA ILE A 82 -5.76 1.12 -8.66
C ILE A 82 -4.94 2.42 -8.51
N ILE A 83 -5.31 3.49 -9.21
CA ILE A 83 -4.62 4.79 -9.08
C ILE A 83 -4.73 5.32 -7.64
N GLY A 84 -5.93 5.28 -7.05
CA GLY A 84 -6.15 5.70 -5.66
C GLY A 84 -5.42 4.83 -4.63
N ALA A 85 -5.34 3.52 -4.90
CA ALA A 85 -4.60 2.58 -4.06
C ALA A 85 -3.08 2.80 -4.13
N ILE A 86 -2.55 3.20 -5.29
CA ILE A 86 -1.11 3.48 -5.45
C ILE A 86 -0.74 4.83 -4.84
N ILE A 87 -1.54 5.88 -5.11
CA ILE A 87 -1.25 7.24 -4.64
C ILE A 87 -2.02 7.49 -3.34
N MET A 88 -1.49 6.96 -2.23
CA MET A 88 -2.12 7.13 -0.93
C MET A 88 -1.82 8.53 -0.36
N PRO A 89 -2.84 9.37 -0.04
CA PRO A 89 -2.62 10.74 0.42
C PRO A 89 -1.85 10.80 1.74
N HIS A 90 -2.02 9.82 2.62
CA HIS A 90 -1.31 9.75 3.89
C HIS A 90 0.22 9.55 3.72
N ASN A 91 0.65 8.93 2.61
CA ASN A 91 2.08 8.75 2.32
C ASN A 91 2.76 10.08 1.97
N LEU A 92 2.03 11.05 1.40
CA LEU A 92 2.56 12.40 1.15
C LEU A 92 2.93 13.11 2.47
N TYR A 93 2.06 13.01 3.48
CA TYR A 93 2.32 13.57 4.80
C TYR A 93 3.43 12.80 5.54
N LEU A 94 3.39 11.47 5.48
CA LEU A 94 4.39 10.61 6.10
C LEU A 94 5.79 10.89 5.56
N HIS A 95 5.96 10.87 4.23
CA HIS A 95 7.25 11.08 3.59
C HIS A 95 7.79 12.48 3.89
N SER A 96 6.93 13.51 3.82
CA SER A 96 7.30 14.89 4.20
C SER A 96 7.73 15.01 5.66
N GLY A 97 7.16 14.20 6.56
CA GLY A 97 7.55 14.12 7.96
C GLY A 97 8.87 13.38 8.19
N LEU A 98 9.05 12.23 7.53
CA LEU A 98 10.26 11.40 7.63
C LEU A 98 11.50 12.10 7.07
N VAL A 99 11.37 12.85 5.98
CA VAL A 99 12.50 13.64 5.45
C VAL A 99 13.00 14.67 6.47
N LYS A 100 12.12 15.19 7.33
CA LYS A 100 12.51 16.14 8.40
C LYS A 100 13.21 15.49 9.59
N THR A 101 13.11 14.17 9.79
CA THR A 101 13.81 13.49 10.89
C THR A 101 15.30 13.28 10.60
N ARG A 102 15.73 13.43 9.34
CA ARG A 102 17.15 13.40 8.98
C ARG A 102 17.76 14.79 9.18
N GLU A 103 18.86 14.84 9.93
CA GLU A 103 19.60 16.08 10.16
C GLU A 103 20.33 16.50 8.88
N VAL A 104 19.78 17.49 8.19
CA VAL A 104 20.39 18.12 7.01
C VAL A 104 20.75 19.57 7.36
N ASP A 105 22.01 19.92 7.17
CA ASP A 105 22.49 21.29 7.37
C ASP A 105 21.92 22.21 6.27
N ARG A 106 20.88 22.97 6.64
CA ARG A 106 20.13 23.86 5.72
C ARG A 106 20.87 25.14 5.36
N THR A 107 22.03 25.40 5.98
CA THR A 107 22.84 26.59 5.66
C THR A 107 23.66 26.41 4.38
N LYS A 108 23.98 25.15 4.01
CA LYS A 108 24.81 24.82 2.86
C LYS A 108 23.96 24.29 1.72
N LYS A 109 23.84 25.07 0.64
CA LYS A 109 23.07 24.72 -0.57
C LYS A 109 23.45 23.35 -1.15
N HIS A 110 24.74 23.04 -1.23
CA HIS A 110 25.24 21.76 -1.76
C HIS A 110 24.71 20.55 -0.98
N LYS A 111 24.66 20.64 0.36
CA LYS A 111 24.15 19.55 1.21
C LYS A 111 22.64 19.35 1.05
N LEU A 112 21.90 20.43 0.76
CA LEU A 112 20.47 20.34 0.49
C LEU A 112 20.18 19.67 -0.86
N GLN A 113 20.96 20.01 -1.90
CA GLN A 113 20.88 19.36 -3.21
C GLN A 113 21.24 17.87 -3.13
N GLU A 114 22.32 17.54 -2.43
CA GLU A 114 22.75 16.17 -2.20
C GLU A 114 21.70 15.36 -1.44
N ALA A 115 21.13 15.91 -0.36
CA ALA A 115 20.04 15.28 0.38
C ALA A 115 18.81 15.03 -0.53
N ASN A 116 18.41 16.02 -1.33
CA ASN A 116 17.28 15.88 -2.26
C ASN A 116 17.55 14.77 -3.31
N TYR A 117 18.77 14.68 -3.83
CA TYR A 117 19.16 13.63 -4.77
C TYR A 117 19.06 12.23 -4.15
N TYR A 118 19.54 12.04 -2.92
CA TYR A 118 19.43 10.76 -2.22
C TYR A 118 17.97 10.40 -1.90
N PHE A 119 17.16 11.36 -1.45
CA PHE A 119 15.73 11.12 -1.22
C PHE A 119 14.96 10.78 -2.50
N PHE A 120 15.34 11.40 -3.62
CA PHE A 120 14.79 11.07 -4.92
C PHE A 120 15.11 9.63 -5.33
N ILE A 121 16.37 9.20 -5.19
CA ILE A 121 16.76 7.81 -5.48
C ILE A 121 16.03 6.83 -4.56
N GLU A 122 15.97 7.10 -3.25
CA GLU A 122 15.29 6.25 -2.27
C GLU A 122 13.81 6.06 -2.64
N SER A 123 13.13 7.16 -2.97
CA SER A 123 11.73 7.13 -3.40
C SER A 123 11.55 6.44 -4.75
N ALA A 124 12.43 6.68 -5.72
CA ALA A 124 12.37 6.09 -7.05
C ALA A 124 12.52 4.57 -7.01
N ILE A 125 13.47 4.05 -6.20
CA ILE A 125 13.65 2.61 -6.01
C ILE A 125 12.41 2.00 -5.35
N ALA A 126 11.88 2.62 -4.29
CA ALA A 126 10.70 2.11 -3.60
C ALA A 126 9.45 2.07 -4.52
N LEU A 127 9.24 3.11 -5.32
CA LEU A 127 8.16 3.16 -6.32
C LEU A 127 8.38 2.14 -7.44
N PHE A 128 9.62 1.93 -7.89
CA PHE A 128 9.93 0.92 -8.91
C PHE A 128 9.63 -0.50 -8.42
N VAL A 129 10.01 -0.84 -7.17
CA VAL A 129 9.66 -2.13 -6.55
C VAL A 129 8.13 -2.28 -6.45
N SER A 130 7.43 -1.23 -6.04
CA SER A 130 5.97 -1.22 -5.96
C SER A 130 5.33 -1.44 -7.35
N PHE A 131 5.86 -0.82 -8.39
CA PHE A 131 5.43 -1.00 -9.77
C PHE A 131 5.60 -2.46 -10.23
N VAL A 132 6.73 -3.10 -9.92
CA VAL A 132 6.94 -4.53 -10.23
C VAL A 132 5.90 -5.40 -9.54
N ILE A 133 5.58 -5.12 -8.27
CA ILE A 133 4.53 -5.85 -7.52
C ILE A 133 3.17 -5.69 -8.19
N VAL A 134 2.79 -4.47 -8.59
CA VAL A 134 1.52 -4.23 -9.29
C VAL A 134 1.46 -4.97 -10.62
N CYS A 135 2.56 -5.03 -11.38
CA CYS A 135 2.64 -5.81 -12.61
C CYS A 135 2.42 -7.31 -12.36
N ILE A 136 3.07 -7.87 -11.34
CA ILE A 136 2.90 -9.27 -10.92
C ILE A 136 1.42 -9.56 -10.61
N VAL A 137 0.81 -8.74 -9.76
CA VAL A 137 -0.61 -8.90 -9.37
C VAL A 137 -1.52 -8.78 -10.59
N SER A 138 -1.24 -7.86 -11.52
CA SER A 138 -2.03 -7.67 -12.73
C SER A 138 -1.96 -8.87 -13.68
N ILE A 139 -0.78 -9.49 -13.83
CA ILE A 139 -0.61 -10.72 -14.61
C ILE A 139 -1.40 -11.87 -13.98
N PHE A 140 -1.35 -12.01 -12.65
CA PHE A 140 -2.15 -13.01 -11.95
C PHE A 140 -3.64 -12.78 -12.10
N ALA A 141 -4.07 -11.53 -11.99
CA ALA A 141 -5.46 -11.15 -12.21
C ALA A 141 -5.90 -11.53 -13.61
N HIS A 142 -5.09 -11.27 -14.65
CA HIS A 142 -5.37 -11.71 -16.03
C HIS A 142 -5.36 -13.23 -16.20
N GLY A 143 -4.46 -13.96 -15.53
CA GLY A 143 -4.43 -15.43 -15.57
C GLY A 143 -5.64 -16.10 -14.90
N LEU A 144 -6.27 -15.40 -13.96
CA LEU A 144 -7.52 -15.78 -13.29
C LEU A 144 -8.78 -15.26 -14.03
N TYR A 145 -8.64 -14.16 -14.78
CA TYR A 145 -9.68 -13.60 -15.63
C TYR A 145 -10.04 -14.63 -16.73
N ASP A 146 -11.33 -14.87 -16.94
CA ASP A 146 -11.87 -15.92 -17.85
C ASP A 146 -11.63 -17.40 -17.46
N LYS A 147 -11.14 -17.72 -16.26
CA LYS A 147 -11.16 -19.10 -15.76
C LYS A 147 -12.37 -19.34 -14.85
N THR A 148 -13.32 -20.13 -15.35
CA THR A 148 -14.49 -20.60 -14.60
C THR A 148 -14.05 -21.55 -13.49
N ASN A 149 -14.61 -21.39 -12.28
CA ASN A 149 -14.73 -22.51 -11.34
C ASN A 149 -15.63 -23.56 -12.00
N ILE A 150 -15.04 -24.55 -12.66
CA ILE A 150 -15.78 -25.67 -13.25
C ILE A 150 -16.44 -26.56 -12.14
N ASP A 151 -16.22 -26.27 -10.85
CA ASP A 151 -16.82 -27.02 -9.74
C ASP A 151 -17.82 -26.26 -8.86
N VAL A 152 -18.22 -25.02 -9.18
CA VAL A 152 -19.32 -24.38 -8.44
C VAL A 152 -20.26 -23.67 -9.40
N ASN A 153 -21.42 -24.28 -9.59
CA ASN A 153 -22.58 -23.83 -10.33
C ASN A 153 -23.10 -22.47 -9.82
N ASP A 154 -22.44 -21.37 -10.17
CA ASP A 154 -23.00 -20.02 -10.07
C ASP A 154 -22.39 -19.06 -11.09
N THR A 155 -23.28 -18.46 -11.88
CA THR A 155 -23.03 -17.54 -13.00
C THR A 155 -22.69 -16.11 -12.55
N THR A 156 -21.85 -15.95 -11.53
CA THR A 156 -21.39 -14.62 -11.07
C THR A 156 -19.90 -14.47 -11.33
N LEU A 157 -19.51 -13.34 -11.96
CA LEU A 157 -18.12 -12.96 -12.19
C LEU A 157 -17.30 -13.18 -10.92
N ILE A 158 -16.27 -14.03 -11.01
CA ILE A 158 -15.44 -14.37 -9.87
C ILE A 158 -14.67 -13.11 -9.48
N GLU A 159 -15.04 -12.50 -8.34
CA GLU A 159 -14.19 -11.48 -7.72
C GLU A 159 -12.82 -12.09 -7.41
N VAL A 160 -11.78 -11.51 -8.01
CA VAL A 160 -10.38 -11.84 -7.80
C VAL A 160 -9.98 -11.28 -6.44
N ASP A 161 -9.96 -12.15 -5.43
CA ASP A 161 -9.52 -11.79 -4.08
C ASP A 161 -8.11 -12.36 -3.80
N ILE A 162 -7.40 -11.69 -2.89
CA ILE A 162 -6.05 -12.02 -2.42
C ILE A 162 -5.95 -13.49 -1.97
N TYR A 163 -7.02 -14.02 -1.36
CA TYR A 163 -7.12 -15.42 -0.96
C TYR A 163 -7.12 -16.37 -2.17
N LYS A 164 -7.98 -16.10 -3.16
CA LYS A 164 -8.08 -16.92 -4.39
C LYS A 164 -6.79 -16.86 -5.20
N GLY A 165 -6.13 -15.70 -5.23
CA GLY A 165 -4.78 -15.54 -5.79
C GLY A 165 -3.79 -16.51 -5.15
N GLY A 166 -3.70 -16.55 -3.82
CA GLY A 166 -2.81 -17.46 -3.11
C GLY A 166 -3.11 -18.94 -3.34
N VAL A 167 -4.39 -19.32 -3.41
CA VAL A 167 -4.81 -20.70 -3.73
C VAL A 167 -4.41 -21.08 -5.15
N PHE A 168 -4.62 -20.20 -6.13
CA PHE A 168 -4.21 -20.41 -7.52
C PHE A 168 -2.70 -20.61 -7.65
N LEU A 169 -1.91 -19.77 -6.96
CA LEU A 169 -0.46 -19.95 -6.89
C LEU A 169 -0.08 -21.33 -6.31
N GLY A 170 -0.75 -21.73 -5.23
CA GLY A 170 -0.57 -23.04 -4.61
C GLY A 170 -0.86 -24.21 -5.56
N CYS A 171 -1.90 -24.09 -6.38
CA CYS A 171 -2.30 -25.10 -7.36
C CYS A 171 -1.34 -25.19 -8.56
N GLN A 172 -0.89 -24.05 -9.10
CA GLN A 172 -0.10 -23.99 -10.32
C GLN A 172 1.40 -24.19 -10.08
N PHE A 173 1.93 -23.65 -8.97
CA PHE A 173 3.36 -23.60 -8.68
C PHE A 173 3.75 -24.37 -7.41
N GLY A 174 2.76 -24.95 -6.73
CA GLY A 174 2.94 -25.78 -5.55
C GLY A 174 2.76 -25.02 -4.23
N ILE A 175 2.66 -25.80 -3.15
CA ILE A 175 2.37 -25.32 -1.79
C ILE A 175 3.39 -24.26 -1.29
N GLY A 176 4.64 -24.31 -1.77
CA GLY A 176 5.68 -23.34 -1.40
C GLY A 176 5.34 -21.91 -1.82
N ALA A 177 4.83 -21.72 -3.05
CA ALA A 177 4.42 -20.41 -3.56
C ALA A 177 3.27 -19.81 -2.73
N MET A 178 2.31 -20.65 -2.32
CA MET A 178 1.21 -20.22 -1.45
C MET A 178 1.70 -19.66 -0.10
N TYR A 179 2.68 -20.31 0.53
CA TYR A 179 3.23 -19.81 1.79
C TYR A 179 4.05 -18.53 1.61
N ILE A 180 4.84 -18.44 0.53
CA ILE A 180 5.63 -17.26 0.19
C ILE A 180 4.70 -16.05 -0.05
N TRP A 181 3.62 -16.25 -0.81
CA TRP A 181 2.56 -15.27 -1.02
C TRP A 181 1.93 -14.81 0.30
N ALA A 182 1.54 -15.75 1.17
CA ALA A 182 0.93 -15.44 2.46
C ALA A 182 1.88 -14.63 3.38
N ILE A 183 3.16 -14.99 3.41
CA ILE A 183 4.19 -14.24 4.16
C ILE A 183 4.35 -12.82 3.60
N GLY A 184 4.37 -12.68 2.27
CA GLY A 184 4.43 -11.37 1.60
C GLY A 184 3.26 -10.46 1.96
N ILE A 185 2.03 -10.99 1.95
CA ILE A 185 0.82 -10.23 2.33
C ILE A 185 0.82 -9.87 3.80
N LEU A 186 1.26 -10.78 4.68
CA LEU A 186 1.38 -10.49 6.10
C LEU A 186 2.36 -9.34 6.33
N ALA A 187 3.54 -9.38 5.69
CA ALA A 187 4.52 -8.31 5.75
C ALA A 187 3.99 -6.97 5.20
N ALA A 188 3.19 -7.00 4.12
CA ALA A 188 2.54 -5.81 3.57
C ALA A 188 1.53 -5.19 4.57
N GLY A 189 0.71 -6.02 5.21
CA GLY A 189 -0.25 -5.58 6.24
C GLY A 189 0.43 -4.97 7.47
N GLN A 190 1.59 -5.52 7.86
CA GLN A 190 2.43 -4.95 8.91
C GLN A 190 2.97 -3.58 8.53
N SER A 191 3.59 -3.48 7.35
CA SER A 191 4.16 -2.23 6.87
C SER A 191 3.12 -1.11 6.79
N SER A 192 1.94 -1.39 6.21
CA SER A 192 0.82 -0.44 6.13
C SER A 192 0.34 0.02 7.51
N THR A 193 0.37 -0.89 8.47
CA THR A 193 -0.04 -0.59 9.84
C THR A 193 0.85 0.45 10.50
N MET A 194 2.15 0.32 10.29
CA MET A 194 3.14 1.25 10.83
C MET A 194 3.07 2.61 10.14
N THR A 195 3.02 2.63 8.80
CA THR A 195 2.97 3.88 8.02
C THR A 195 1.72 4.70 8.36
N GLY A 196 0.56 4.05 8.53
CA GLY A 196 -0.67 4.71 8.95
C GLY A 196 -0.58 5.36 10.33
N CYS A 197 0.11 4.74 11.29
CA CYS A 197 0.29 5.31 12.63
C CYS A 197 1.17 6.57 12.64
N TYR A 198 2.25 6.58 11.84
CA TYR A 198 3.13 7.75 11.71
C TYR A 198 2.50 8.85 10.85
N ALA A 199 1.79 8.51 9.78
CA ALA A 199 1.05 9.50 9.00
C ALA A 199 0.01 10.19 9.88
N GLY A 200 -0.76 9.41 10.66
CA GLY A 200 -1.71 9.93 11.63
C GLY A 200 -1.05 10.81 12.70
N GLN A 201 0.16 10.48 13.15
CA GLN A 201 0.95 11.34 14.03
C GLN A 201 1.20 12.72 13.42
N PHE A 202 1.81 12.75 12.25
CA PHE A 202 2.21 14.00 11.61
C PHE A 202 1.00 14.88 11.28
N VAL A 203 -0.12 14.27 10.90
CA VAL A 203 -1.37 15.00 10.62
C VAL A 203 -1.99 15.54 11.92
N MET A 204 -2.08 14.75 12.99
CA MET A 204 -2.67 15.20 14.26
C MET A 204 -1.82 16.28 14.95
N GLU A 205 -0.50 16.10 14.99
CA GLU A 205 0.43 17.05 15.62
C GLU A 205 0.61 18.31 14.75
N GLY A 206 0.56 18.17 13.43
CA GLY A 206 0.73 19.27 12.49
C GLY A 206 -0.53 20.11 12.27
N PHE A 207 -1.67 19.49 11.95
CA PHE A 207 -2.91 20.21 11.61
C PHE A 207 -3.78 20.52 12.84
N LEU A 208 -3.91 19.57 13.76
CA LEU A 208 -4.82 19.71 14.91
C LEU A 208 -4.09 20.18 16.19
N ASN A 209 -2.75 20.24 16.16
CA ASN A 209 -1.89 20.49 17.32
C ASN A 209 -2.26 19.61 18.54
N LEU A 210 -2.75 18.39 18.28
CA LEU A 210 -3.19 17.44 19.29
C LEU A 210 -2.04 16.49 19.64
N GLN A 211 -1.44 16.72 20.81
CA GLN A 211 -0.33 15.92 21.32
C GLN A 211 -0.87 14.73 22.14
N TRP A 212 -1.31 13.67 21.45
CA TRP A 212 -1.71 12.42 22.10
C TRP A 212 -0.51 11.52 22.38
N SER A 213 -0.58 10.79 23.50
CA SER A 213 0.37 9.69 23.75
C SER A 213 0.24 8.62 22.66
N ARG A 214 1.37 8.13 22.15
CA ARG A 214 1.45 7.18 21.04
C ARG A 214 0.55 5.96 21.23
N TRP A 215 0.54 5.40 22.45
CA TRP A 215 -0.27 4.23 22.79
C TRP A 215 -1.77 4.50 22.65
N LYS A 216 -2.24 5.67 23.08
CA LYS A 216 -3.65 6.07 22.97
C LYS A 216 -4.05 6.28 21.52
N ARG A 217 -3.19 6.91 20.72
CA ARG A 217 -3.43 7.16 19.30
C ARG A 217 -3.53 5.86 18.49
N VAL A 218 -2.55 4.96 18.63
CA VAL A 218 -2.56 3.68 17.92
C VAL A 218 -3.72 2.80 18.37
N GLY A 219 -3.99 2.72 19.68
CA GLY A 219 -5.16 1.98 20.19
C GLY A 219 -6.47 2.52 19.62
N PHE A 220 -6.64 3.85 19.56
CA PHE A 220 -7.84 4.47 19.01
C PHE A 220 -8.00 4.23 17.50
N THR A 221 -6.96 4.49 16.68
CA THR A 221 -7.04 4.30 15.23
C THR A 221 -7.26 2.83 14.87
N ARG A 222 -6.69 1.90 15.65
CA ARG A 222 -6.91 0.47 15.48
C ARG A 222 -8.30 0.02 15.88
N LEU A 223 -8.82 0.53 16.99
CA LEU A 223 -10.21 0.26 17.40
C LEU A 223 -11.18 0.71 16.30
N VAL A 224 -10.98 1.92 15.75
CA VAL A 224 -11.83 2.47 14.68
C VAL A 224 -11.72 1.64 13.39
N ALA A 225 -10.55 1.10 13.04
CA ALA A 225 -10.38 0.28 11.85
C ALA A 225 -10.89 -1.17 12.02
N ILE A 226 -10.69 -1.76 13.20
CA ILE A 226 -10.99 -3.17 13.46
C ILE A 226 -12.46 -3.36 13.85
N ALA A 227 -13.08 -2.41 14.55
CA ALA A 227 -14.47 -2.56 14.99
C ALA A 227 -15.46 -2.77 13.82
N PRO A 228 -15.41 -2.01 12.71
CA PRO A 228 -16.26 -2.26 11.54
C PRO A 228 -15.95 -3.62 10.91
N THR A 229 -14.67 -3.95 10.78
CA THR A 229 -14.21 -5.21 10.18
C THR A 229 -14.66 -6.42 10.98
N PHE A 230 -14.57 -6.37 12.31
CA PHE A 230 -15.01 -7.42 13.22
C PHE A 230 -16.54 -7.57 13.19
N TYR A 231 -17.27 -6.45 13.13
CA TYR A 231 -18.72 -6.47 13.02
C TYR A 231 -19.17 -7.14 11.71
N VAL A 232 -18.60 -6.74 10.57
CA VAL A 232 -18.92 -7.33 9.26
C VAL A 232 -18.49 -8.80 9.20
N ALA A 233 -17.32 -9.16 9.74
CA ALA A 233 -16.87 -10.55 9.76
C ALA A 233 -17.70 -11.49 10.65
N PHE A 234 -18.40 -10.95 11.67
CA PHE A 234 -19.25 -11.74 12.57
C PHE A 234 -20.70 -11.84 12.09
N PHE A 235 -21.22 -10.80 11.43
CA PHE A 235 -22.63 -10.69 11.05
C PHE A 235 -22.91 -10.84 9.54
N SER A 236 -21.89 -10.73 8.67
CA SER A 236 -22.06 -10.61 7.22
C SER A 236 -21.17 -11.58 6.42
N ASN A 237 -21.49 -11.75 5.13
CA ASN A 237 -20.74 -12.56 4.17
C ASN A 237 -19.58 -11.77 3.53
N ILE A 238 -18.64 -12.47 2.89
CA ILE A 238 -17.42 -11.91 2.27
C ILE A 238 -17.70 -10.74 1.30
N ASN A 239 -18.86 -10.74 0.62
CA ASN A 239 -19.22 -9.71 -0.35
C ASN A 239 -19.39 -8.30 0.28
N ASP A 240 -19.75 -8.21 1.56
CA ASP A 240 -19.89 -6.92 2.25
C ASP A 240 -18.51 -6.32 2.62
N LEU A 241 -17.48 -7.16 2.77
CA LEU A 241 -16.10 -6.72 2.99
C LEU A 241 -15.50 -6.08 1.72
N THR A 242 -15.79 -6.64 0.54
CA THR A 242 -15.36 -6.06 -0.74
C THR A 242 -16.00 -4.68 -0.95
N GLY A 243 -17.31 -4.56 -0.72
CA GLY A 243 -18.02 -3.28 -0.84
C GLY A 243 -17.50 -2.21 0.12
N MET A 244 -17.10 -2.59 1.34
CA MET A 244 -16.45 -1.68 2.29
C MET A 244 -15.08 -1.22 1.78
N ASN A 245 -14.28 -2.13 1.21
CA ASN A 245 -12.98 -1.79 0.65
C ASN A 245 -13.10 -0.83 -0.54
N ASP A 246 -14.09 -1.04 -1.42
CA ASP A 246 -14.35 -0.15 -2.55
C ASP A 246 -14.78 1.24 -2.08
N LEU A 247 -15.64 1.32 -1.06
CA LEU A 247 -16.02 2.60 -0.45
C LEU A 247 -14.82 3.31 0.19
N LEU A 248 -13.94 2.58 0.89
CA LEU A 248 -12.71 3.14 1.46
C LEU A 248 -11.77 3.67 0.37
N ASN A 249 -11.62 2.94 -0.74
CA ASN A 249 -10.83 3.38 -1.89
C ASN A 249 -11.44 4.62 -2.56
N ALA A 250 -12.76 4.70 -2.68
CA ALA A 250 -13.45 5.89 -3.17
C ALA A 250 -13.19 7.10 -2.26
N VAL A 251 -13.28 6.93 -0.94
CA VAL A 251 -12.95 7.98 0.03
C VAL A 251 -11.48 8.42 -0.08
N MET A 252 -10.55 7.49 -0.28
CA MET A 252 -9.14 7.84 -0.51
C MET A 252 -8.94 8.64 -1.80
N SER A 253 -9.64 8.29 -2.88
CA SER A 253 -9.59 9.06 -4.14
C SER A 253 -10.12 10.49 -3.96
N LEU A 254 -11.17 10.68 -3.15
CA LEU A 254 -11.73 12.00 -2.83
C LEU A 254 -10.76 12.86 -2.00
N GLN A 255 -9.96 12.24 -1.12
CA GLN A 255 -8.98 12.94 -0.29
C GLN A 255 -7.74 13.37 -1.06
N LEU A 256 -7.41 12.70 -2.15
CA LEU A 256 -6.18 12.90 -2.91
C LEU A 256 -6.00 14.35 -3.38
N PRO A 257 -6.98 15.04 -4.01
CA PRO A 257 -6.85 16.44 -4.40
C PRO A 257 -6.54 17.39 -3.23
N PHE A 258 -7.13 17.13 -2.05
CA PHE A 258 -6.89 17.96 -0.87
C PHE A 258 -5.48 17.81 -0.31
N ALA A 259 -4.81 16.68 -0.56
CA ALA A 259 -3.41 16.49 -0.19
C ALA A 259 -2.45 16.98 -1.29
N THR A 260 -2.76 16.76 -2.56
CA THR A 260 -1.85 17.10 -3.67
C THR A 260 -1.85 18.58 -4.03
N LEU A 261 -3.01 19.24 -4.03
CA LEU A 261 -3.11 20.67 -4.39
C LEU A 261 -2.26 21.57 -3.46
N PRO A 262 -2.30 21.43 -2.12
CA PRO A 262 -1.44 22.23 -1.24
C PRO A 262 0.04 21.91 -1.43
N VAL A 263 0.39 20.64 -1.65
CA VAL A 263 1.79 20.24 -1.89
C VAL A 263 2.32 20.94 -3.13
N ILE A 264 1.61 20.88 -4.26
CA ILE A 264 1.99 21.56 -5.50
C ILE A 264 2.05 23.08 -5.27
N ALA A 265 1.04 23.67 -4.61
CA ALA A 265 1.01 25.10 -4.34
C ALA A 265 2.21 25.56 -3.49
N PHE A 266 2.65 24.76 -2.52
CA PHE A 266 3.82 25.08 -1.70
C PHE A 266 5.14 24.81 -2.41
N THR A 267 5.26 23.72 -3.19
CA THR A 267 6.48 23.40 -3.94
C THR A 267 6.73 24.33 -5.13
N SER A 268 5.66 24.89 -5.70
CA SER A 268 5.73 25.89 -6.78
C SER A 268 5.89 27.33 -6.29
N ASN A 269 5.83 27.61 -4.98
CA ASN A 269 5.93 28.97 -4.45
C ASN A 269 7.39 29.38 -4.17
N PRO A 270 7.96 30.38 -4.89
CA PRO A 270 9.33 30.85 -4.67
C PRO A 270 9.58 31.44 -3.29
N ARG A 271 8.54 31.93 -2.61
CA ARG A 271 8.67 32.47 -1.24
C ARG A 271 8.93 31.38 -0.21
N ILE A 272 8.49 30.14 -0.47
CA ILE A 272 8.63 29.01 0.45
C ILE A 272 9.83 28.15 0.08
N MET A 273 9.98 27.81 -1.21
CA MET A 273 11.04 26.91 -1.68
C MET A 273 12.32 27.62 -2.13
N GLY A 274 12.29 28.95 -2.32
CA GLY A 274 13.44 29.72 -2.78
C GLY A 274 13.93 29.26 -4.16
N GLU A 275 15.20 28.88 -4.25
CA GLU A 275 15.82 28.38 -5.49
C GLU A 275 15.46 26.91 -5.80
N PHE A 276 14.80 26.20 -4.89
CA PHE A 276 14.40 24.81 -5.03
C PHE A 276 12.94 24.64 -5.50
N THR A 277 12.37 25.67 -6.14
CA THR A 277 11.02 25.60 -6.69
C THR A 277 10.92 24.58 -7.81
N ASN A 278 9.75 23.96 -7.88
CA ASN A 278 9.33 23.18 -9.02
C ASN A 278 9.43 24.00 -10.33
N GLY A 279 9.94 23.37 -11.41
CA GLY A 279 10.08 23.99 -12.73
C GLY A 279 8.75 24.02 -13.50
N LEU A 280 8.74 24.55 -14.72
CA LEU A 280 7.50 24.59 -15.53
C LEU A 280 6.96 23.19 -15.93
N LEU A 281 7.80 22.16 -15.84
CA LEU A 281 7.51 20.79 -16.26
C LEU A 281 7.30 19.81 -15.09
N VAL A 282 7.43 20.27 -13.84
CA VAL A 282 7.34 19.44 -12.62
C VAL A 282 6.57 20.19 -11.55
#